data_AF-A0A9W2V532-F1
#
_entry.id   AF-A0A9W2V532-F1
#
_cell.length_a   1.000
_cell.length_b   1.000
_cell.length_c   1.000
_cell.angle_alpha   90.00
_cell.angle_beta   90.00
_cell.angle_gamma   90.00
#
_symmetry.space_group_name_H-M   'P 1'
#
loop_
_entity.id
_entity.type
_entity.pdbx_description
1 polymer ?
#
loop_
_entity_poly.entity_id
_entity_poly.type
_entity_poly.pdbx_seq_one_letter_code
_entity_poly.pdbx_strand_id
1 'polypeptide(L)'
;MGGCSVLGRIWGVWWRRPGVRAVPKAPGFGTEAGHRLRPRGSSKRSRPLGGQPFPGLLQLENLSREELVDVLRAAVVDQKGPLVTLNKPPGLPVTGKPGELTLFSVLPKLSQSLGLGDQELQVVQASGKETSGLVLLSSCPQTASRLQKFFIHSRRAQRPTATYCAVTDGIPATSEGKIQVALKLEHVDGVDLVIPVKSPSRKDFQEGVKRTLSHFRVVAMGSGCALVQLQPLTGPG
;
A
#
# COMPACT_ATOMS: atom_id res chain seq x y z
N MET A 1 -8.85 14.59 46.70
CA MET A 1 -8.59 13.22 47.17
C MET A 1 -9.47 12.31 46.33
N GLY A 2 -8.99 11.81 45.19
CA GLY A 2 -8.28 10.52 45.04
C GLY A 2 -9.33 9.43 44.82
N GLY A 3 -9.48 8.74 43.69
CA GLY A 3 -8.58 8.40 42.60
C GLY A 3 -8.43 6.87 42.56
N CYS A 4 -8.99 6.19 41.56
CA CYS A 4 -8.38 5.00 40.97
C CYS A 4 -9.12 4.55 39.71
N SER A 5 -8.39 4.61 38.61
CA SER A 5 -8.67 4.03 37.30
C SER A 5 -8.25 2.55 37.28
N VAL A 6 -8.97 1.72 36.52
CA VAL A 6 -8.51 0.38 36.14
C VAL A 6 -8.25 0.37 34.64
N LEU A 7 -6.96 0.24 34.30
CA LEU A 7 -6.44 0.18 32.94
C LEU A 7 -6.85 -1.10 32.21
N GLY A 8 -7.17 -0.95 30.93
CA GLY A 8 -7.28 -2.02 29.95
C GLY A 8 -5.96 -2.74 29.71
N ARG A 9 -6.05 -4.04 29.40
CA ARG A 9 -4.93 -4.86 28.93
C ARG A 9 -5.04 -5.05 27.43
N ILE A 10 -4.12 -4.43 26.70
CA ILE A 10 -3.84 -4.68 25.28
C ILE A 10 -2.94 -5.91 25.19
N TRP A 11 -3.34 -6.92 24.41
CA TRP A 11 -2.48 -8.05 24.06
C TRP A 11 -1.59 -7.67 22.88
N GLY A 12 -0.37 -7.22 23.17
CA GLY A 12 0.74 -7.22 22.23
C GLY A 12 1.55 -8.50 22.41
N VAL A 13 1.34 -9.50 21.56
CA VAL A 13 2.10 -10.75 21.63
C VAL A 13 3.44 -10.55 20.91
N TRP A 14 4.49 -10.33 21.69
CA TRP A 14 5.88 -10.30 21.23
C TRP A 14 6.44 -11.73 21.31
N TRP A 15 6.52 -12.43 20.18
CA TRP A 15 7.16 -13.74 20.15
C TRP A 15 8.68 -13.61 20.15
N ARG A 16 9.30 -14.23 21.16
CA ARG A 16 10.75 -14.29 21.40
C ARG A 16 11.46 -15.08 20.29
N ARG A 17 12.67 -14.62 19.97
CA ARG A 17 13.68 -15.32 19.16
C ARG A 17 14.08 -16.66 19.80
N PRO A 18 14.18 -17.76 19.03
CA PRO A 18 15.06 -18.86 19.35
C PRO A 18 16.47 -18.56 18.82
N GLY A 19 17.48 -18.72 19.68
CA GLY A 19 18.88 -18.53 19.33
C GLY A 19 19.37 -19.59 18.34
N VAL A 20 20.20 -19.18 17.39
CA VAL A 20 20.97 -20.07 16.51
C VAL A 20 22.43 -19.64 16.55
N ARG A 21 23.30 -20.65 16.70
CA ARG A 21 24.77 -20.58 16.79
C ARG A 21 25.41 -19.79 15.65
N ALA A 22 26.49 -19.08 15.99
CA ALA A 22 27.42 -18.48 15.04
C ALA A 22 28.43 -19.51 14.51
N VAL A 23 28.73 -19.45 13.20
CA VAL A 23 29.95 -19.97 12.53
C VAL A 23 30.18 -19.11 11.25
N PRO A 24 31.38 -19.05 10.61
CA PRO A 24 32.16 -17.82 10.47
C PRO A 24 32.17 -17.22 9.04
N LYS A 25 32.67 -15.98 8.93
CA LYS A 25 32.97 -15.25 7.69
C LYS A 25 34.16 -15.86 6.91
N ALA A 26 34.04 -15.90 5.58
CA ALA A 26 35.00 -15.38 4.57
C ALA A 26 34.50 -15.70 3.12
N PRO A 27 35.14 -15.21 2.05
CA PRO A 27 35.15 -13.85 1.52
C PRO A 27 34.38 -13.74 0.18
N GLY A 28 34.30 -12.52 -0.36
CA GLY A 28 33.42 -12.15 -1.47
C GLY A 28 33.73 -12.81 -2.82
N PHE A 29 32.67 -13.01 -3.60
CA PHE A 29 32.74 -13.28 -5.03
C PHE A 29 31.51 -12.65 -5.69
N GLY A 30 31.77 -11.85 -6.75
CA GLY A 30 30.73 -11.38 -7.65
C GLY A 30 30.22 -12.54 -8.49
N THR A 31 28.92 -12.52 -8.80
CA THR A 31 28.33 -13.44 -9.77
C THR A 31 27.46 -12.66 -10.75
N GLU A 32 28.05 -12.47 -11.92
CA GLU A 32 27.36 -12.37 -13.19
C GLU A 32 26.67 -13.72 -13.44
N ALA A 33 25.36 -13.73 -13.68
CA ALA A 33 24.61 -14.95 -13.98
C ALA A 33 23.80 -14.75 -15.27
N GLY A 34 24.46 -15.02 -16.40
CA GLY A 34 23.80 -15.26 -17.67
C GLY A 34 23.16 -16.65 -17.66
N HIS A 35 21.83 -16.73 -17.57
CA HIS A 35 21.10 -17.97 -17.79
C HIS A 35 20.40 -17.97 -19.14
N ARG A 36 21.01 -18.71 -20.06
CA ARG A 36 20.43 -19.15 -21.33
C ARG A 36 19.27 -20.10 -21.02
N LEU A 37 18.03 -19.62 -21.21
CA LEU A 37 16.82 -20.43 -21.05
C LEU A 37 16.82 -21.58 -22.07
N ARG A 38 16.92 -22.83 -21.59
CA ARG A 38 16.57 -24.01 -22.40
C ARG A 38 15.07 -24.25 -22.27
N PRO A 39 14.32 -24.44 -23.38
CA PRO A 39 12.90 -24.75 -23.31
C PRO A 39 12.73 -26.26 -23.08
N ARG A 40 12.17 -26.66 -21.94
CA ARG A 40 11.61 -28.01 -21.77
C ARG A 40 10.45 -27.99 -20.78
N GLY A 41 9.31 -28.50 -21.22
CA GLY A 41 8.13 -28.78 -20.41
C GLY A 41 6.95 -27.86 -20.70
N SER A 42 6.11 -28.27 -21.65
CA SER A 42 4.79 -27.68 -21.90
C SER A 42 3.87 -27.91 -20.71
N SER A 43 3.94 -27.07 -19.68
CA SER A 43 2.80 -26.86 -18.80
C SER A 43 1.78 -26.05 -19.61
N LYS A 44 0.55 -26.59 -19.70
CA LYS A 44 -0.56 -25.94 -20.37
C LYS A 44 -0.72 -24.54 -19.76
N ARG A 45 -0.32 -23.50 -20.49
CA ARG A 45 -0.72 -22.13 -20.19
C ARG A 45 -2.24 -22.11 -20.29
N SER A 46 -2.91 -22.20 -19.15
CA SER A 46 -4.31 -21.82 -19.07
C SER A 46 -4.41 -20.41 -19.63
N ARG A 47 -5.20 -20.25 -20.69
CA ARG A 47 -5.64 -18.95 -21.21
C ARG A 47 -6.03 -18.05 -20.03
N PRO A 48 -5.76 -16.73 -20.07
CA PRO A 48 -6.34 -15.82 -19.10
C PRO A 48 -7.86 -16.02 -19.15
N LEU A 49 -8.44 -16.44 -18.02
CA LEU A 49 -9.89 -16.44 -17.83
C LEU A 49 -10.35 -14.99 -18.05
N GLY A 50 -11.21 -14.81 -19.05
CA GLY A 50 -11.45 -13.52 -19.67
C GLY A 50 -12.14 -12.49 -18.77
N GLY A 51 -11.90 -11.21 -19.09
CA GLY A 51 -12.80 -10.05 -19.06
C GLY A 51 -13.60 -9.69 -17.79
N GLN A 52 -13.69 -10.57 -16.80
CA GLN A 52 -14.46 -10.32 -15.59
C GLN A 52 -13.62 -9.47 -14.64
N PRO A 53 -14.16 -8.32 -14.18
CA PRO A 53 -13.47 -7.49 -13.21
C PRO A 53 -13.19 -8.29 -11.93
N PHE A 54 -12.08 -7.98 -11.27
CA PHE A 54 -11.74 -8.63 -10.01
C PHE A 54 -12.91 -8.52 -9.01
N PRO A 55 -13.32 -9.63 -8.36
CA PRO A 55 -14.35 -9.59 -7.34
C PRO A 55 -14.01 -8.54 -6.26
N GLY A 56 -14.94 -7.62 -6.00
CA GLY A 56 -14.76 -6.53 -5.03
C GLY A 56 -14.14 -5.24 -5.58
N LEU A 57 -13.83 -5.16 -6.88
CA LEU A 57 -13.47 -3.90 -7.52
C LEU A 57 -14.70 -2.98 -7.63
N LEU A 58 -14.59 -1.77 -7.09
CA LEU A 58 -15.67 -0.78 -7.23
C LEU A 58 -15.77 -0.31 -8.69
N GLN A 59 -16.96 -0.49 -9.26
CA GLN A 59 -17.32 0.06 -10.57
C GLN A 59 -17.96 1.43 -10.38
N LEU A 60 -17.18 2.48 -10.61
CA LEU A 60 -17.65 3.86 -10.40
C LEU A 60 -18.62 4.35 -11.47
N GLU A 61 -18.64 3.73 -12.65
CA GLU A 61 -19.45 4.12 -13.81
C GLU A 61 -20.96 4.14 -13.53
N ASN A 62 -21.41 3.30 -12.60
CA ASN A 62 -22.82 3.14 -12.24
C ASN A 62 -23.12 3.57 -10.79
N LEU A 63 -22.14 4.11 -10.06
CA LEU A 63 -22.32 4.53 -8.68
C LEU A 63 -22.72 6.01 -8.63
N SER A 64 -23.74 6.33 -7.85
CA SER A 64 -24.03 7.71 -7.45
C SER A 64 -23.09 8.17 -6.33
N ARG A 65 -23.09 9.48 -6.08
CA ARG A 65 -22.30 10.07 -5.00
C ARG A 65 -22.79 9.60 -3.64
N GLU A 66 -24.09 9.46 -3.50
CA GLU A 66 -24.80 9.04 -2.28
C GLU A 66 -24.48 7.59 -1.96
N GLU A 67 -24.56 6.70 -2.94
CA GLU A 67 -24.18 5.29 -2.78
C GLU A 67 -22.71 5.14 -2.39
N LEU A 68 -21.82 5.95 -2.97
CA LEU A 68 -20.40 5.93 -2.57
C LEU A 68 -20.21 6.37 -1.12
N VAL A 69 -20.98 7.35 -0.64
CA VAL A 69 -20.96 7.75 0.78
C VAL A 69 -21.43 6.60 1.66
N ASP A 70 -22.50 5.91 1.30
CA ASP A 70 -23.02 4.76 2.06
C ASP A 70 -22.01 3.61 2.10
N VAL A 71 -21.36 3.30 0.98
CA VAL A 71 -20.26 2.32 0.90
C VAL A 71 -19.11 2.70 1.82
N LEU A 72 -18.66 3.96 1.80
CA LEU A 72 -17.56 4.41 2.64
C LEU A 72 -17.93 4.49 4.12
N ARG A 73 -19.17 4.86 4.45
CA ARG A 73 -19.70 4.85 5.82
C ARG A 73 -19.68 3.43 6.38
N ALA A 74 -20.17 2.46 5.60
CA ALA A 74 -20.13 1.04 5.97
C ALA A 74 -18.70 0.49 6.08
N ALA A 75 -17.74 1.08 5.38
CA ALA A 75 -16.34 0.70 5.41
C ALA A 75 -15.52 1.33 6.55
N VAL A 76 -16.13 2.13 7.44
CA VAL A 76 -15.44 2.68 8.61
C VAL A 76 -15.01 1.56 9.55
N VAL A 77 -13.72 1.52 9.86
CA VAL A 77 -13.10 0.52 10.74
C VAL A 77 -12.98 1.06 12.18
N ASP A 78 -12.66 2.35 12.33
CA ASP A 78 -12.48 2.98 13.64
C ASP A 78 -12.77 4.48 13.56
N GLN A 79 -13.41 5.03 14.60
CA GLN A 79 -13.63 6.45 14.77
C GLN A 79 -13.31 6.84 16.22
N LYS A 80 -12.24 7.59 16.42
CA LYS A 80 -11.74 7.98 17.76
C LYS A 80 -11.28 9.42 17.78
N GLY A 81 -11.96 10.24 18.59
CA GLY A 81 -11.68 11.68 18.65
C GLY A 81 -11.76 12.30 17.26
N PRO A 82 -10.72 13.03 16.79
CA PRO A 82 -10.72 13.62 15.46
C PRO A 82 -10.37 12.63 14.34
N LEU A 83 -10.02 11.37 14.64
CA LEU A 83 -9.53 10.41 13.65
C LEU A 83 -10.65 9.49 13.17
N VAL A 84 -10.69 9.29 11.85
CA VAL A 84 -11.53 8.29 11.19
C VAL A 84 -10.63 7.40 10.34
N THR A 85 -10.76 6.08 10.51
CA THR A 85 -10.08 5.08 9.69
C THR A 85 -11.13 4.29 8.93
N LEU A 86 -11.00 4.19 7.61
CA LEU A 86 -11.88 3.40 6.76
C LEU A 86 -11.09 2.43 5.89
N ASN A 87 -11.74 1.35 5.46
CA ASN A 87 -11.20 0.39 4.51
C ASN A 87 -11.63 0.77 3.09
N LYS A 88 -10.77 1.51 2.38
CA LYS A 88 -11.04 1.93 1.00
C LYS A 88 -11.06 0.71 0.08
N PRO A 89 -12.12 0.51 -0.71
CA PRO A 89 -12.14 -0.56 -1.68
C PRO A 89 -11.23 -0.26 -2.88
N PRO A 90 -10.80 -1.30 -3.63
CA PRO A 90 -10.00 -1.12 -4.83
C PRO A 90 -10.86 -0.51 -5.95
N GLY A 91 -10.25 0.29 -6.82
CA GLY A 91 -10.93 1.00 -7.90
C GLY A 91 -11.34 2.44 -7.56
N LEU A 92 -11.42 2.81 -6.27
CA LEU A 92 -11.72 4.18 -5.85
C LEU A 92 -10.44 5.06 -5.86
N PRO A 93 -10.35 6.09 -6.74
CA PRO A 93 -9.24 7.04 -6.71
C PRO A 93 -9.34 7.99 -5.52
N VAL A 94 -8.18 8.42 -5.01
CA VAL A 94 -8.11 9.38 -3.89
C VAL A 94 -8.48 10.79 -4.37
N THR A 95 -7.89 11.20 -5.49
CA THR A 95 -8.09 12.47 -6.18
C THR A 95 -8.37 12.21 -7.67
N GLY A 96 -8.93 13.19 -8.37
CA GLY A 96 -9.32 13.07 -9.78
C GLY A 96 -9.75 14.41 -10.33
N LYS A 97 -10.24 14.42 -11.57
CA LYS A 97 -10.73 15.64 -12.23
C LYS A 97 -12.03 16.12 -11.60
N PRO A 98 -12.36 17.42 -11.69
CA PRO A 98 -13.67 17.91 -11.27
C PRO A 98 -14.80 17.11 -11.93
N GLY A 99 -15.77 16.67 -11.13
CA GLY A 99 -16.88 15.83 -11.58
C GLY A 99 -16.66 14.32 -11.43
N GLU A 100 -15.42 13.85 -11.29
CA GLU A 100 -15.14 12.43 -11.07
C GLU A 100 -15.46 12.00 -9.63
N LEU A 101 -15.94 10.76 -9.48
CA LEU A 101 -16.12 10.15 -8.17
C LEU A 101 -14.77 9.70 -7.61
N THR A 102 -14.36 10.41 -6.56
CA THR A 102 -13.11 10.18 -5.84
C THR A 102 -13.39 10.20 -4.34
N LEU A 103 -12.49 9.65 -3.54
CA LEU A 103 -12.55 9.78 -2.08
C LEU A 103 -12.69 11.25 -1.67
N PHE A 104 -11.86 12.15 -2.24
CA PHE A 104 -11.90 13.57 -1.93
C PHE A 104 -13.26 14.21 -2.22
N SER A 105 -13.86 13.86 -3.36
CA SER A 105 -15.14 14.44 -3.79
C SER A 105 -16.31 14.16 -2.84
N VAL A 106 -16.21 13.09 -2.04
CA VAL A 106 -17.28 12.69 -1.10
C VAL A 106 -17.01 13.02 0.35
N LEU A 107 -15.81 13.55 0.70
CA LEU A 107 -15.46 13.87 2.09
C LEU A 107 -16.46 14.80 2.79
N PRO A 108 -17.00 15.86 2.15
CA PRO A 108 -17.97 16.73 2.83
C PRO A 108 -19.24 15.99 3.22
N LYS A 109 -19.80 15.19 2.29
CA LYS A 109 -21.00 14.39 2.56
C LYS A 109 -20.71 13.27 3.56
N LEU A 110 -19.57 12.60 3.43
CA LEU A 110 -19.14 11.56 4.36
C LEU A 110 -19.00 12.12 5.78
N SER A 111 -18.49 13.34 5.94
CA SER A 111 -18.35 13.97 7.25
C SER A 111 -19.70 14.17 7.94
N GLN A 112 -20.67 14.72 7.21
CA GLN A 112 -22.06 14.86 7.68
C GLN A 112 -22.66 13.49 8.02
N SER A 113 -22.41 12.50 7.17
CA SER A 113 -22.89 11.13 7.30
C SER A 113 -22.40 10.41 8.58
N LEU A 114 -21.25 10.85 9.12
CA LEU A 114 -20.59 10.31 10.31
C LEU A 114 -20.86 11.14 11.58
N GLY A 115 -21.73 12.14 11.50
CA GLY A 115 -22.09 12.99 12.64
C GLY A 115 -20.99 13.97 13.06
N LEU A 116 -20.07 14.33 12.16
CA LEU A 116 -18.97 15.26 12.44
C LEU A 116 -19.36 16.74 12.23
N GLY A 117 -20.62 17.01 11.88
CA GLY A 117 -21.14 18.36 11.64
C GLY A 117 -20.43 19.05 10.49
N ASP A 118 -20.03 20.31 10.70
CA ASP A 118 -19.36 21.17 9.70
C ASP A 118 -17.85 20.91 9.61
N GLN A 119 -17.30 19.96 10.39
CA GLN A 119 -15.87 19.66 10.32
C GLN A 119 -15.56 18.93 9.02
N GLU A 120 -14.69 19.50 8.18
CA GLU A 120 -14.29 18.82 6.96
C GLU A 120 -13.26 17.72 7.25
N LEU A 121 -13.53 16.50 6.80
CA LEU A 121 -12.58 15.40 6.86
C LEU A 121 -11.41 15.65 5.90
N GLN A 122 -10.19 15.57 6.41
CA GLN A 122 -8.97 15.70 5.62
C GLN A 122 -8.27 14.35 5.47
N VAL A 123 -7.81 14.05 4.26
CA VAL A 123 -7.01 12.83 4.00
C VAL A 123 -5.61 13.00 4.59
N VAL A 124 -5.24 12.12 5.51
CA VAL A 124 -3.90 12.05 6.09
C VAL A 124 -3.02 11.11 5.29
N GLN A 125 -3.53 9.91 5.02
CA GLN A 125 -2.83 8.86 4.28
C GLN A 125 -3.86 7.97 3.59
N ALA A 126 -3.66 7.70 2.30
CA ALA A 126 -4.49 6.81 1.51
C ALA A 126 -3.63 6.07 0.48
N SER A 127 -4.03 4.86 0.10
CA SER A 127 -3.42 4.13 -1.01
C SER A 127 -4.05 4.54 -2.35
N GLY A 128 -3.34 4.27 -3.45
CA GLY A 128 -3.78 4.60 -4.81
C GLY A 128 -5.07 3.88 -5.24
N LYS A 129 -5.57 4.26 -6.43
CA LYS A 129 -6.83 3.76 -7.01
C LYS A 129 -6.93 2.23 -6.96
N GLU A 130 -5.92 1.55 -7.49
CA GLU A 130 -5.91 0.08 -7.65
C GLU A 130 -5.71 -0.69 -6.34
N THR A 131 -5.38 -0.02 -5.24
CA THR A 131 -5.08 -0.66 -3.96
C THR A 131 -6.25 -0.49 -2.99
N SER A 132 -6.68 -1.59 -2.38
CA SER A 132 -7.60 -1.57 -1.25
C SER A 132 -6.85 -1.37 0.08
N GLY A 133 -7.55 -0.92 1.12
CA GLY A 133 -7.03 -0.96 2.48
C GLY A 133 -7.25 0.34 3.25
N LEU A 134 -6.49 0.50 4.32
CA LEU A 134 -6.73 1.57 5.28
C LEU A 134 -6.48 2.96 4.69
N VAL A 135 -7.43 3.84 4.94
CA VAL A 135 -7.31 5.28 4.75
C VAL A 135 -7.46 5.92 6.12
N LEU A 136 -6.52 6.81 6.43
CA LEU A 136 -6.54 7.62 7.64
C LEU A 136 -7.03 9.02 7.29
N LEU A 137 -8.10 9.44 7.95
CA LEU A 137 -8.71 10.76 7.84
C LEU A 137 -8.68 11.47 9.20
N SER A 138 -8.77 12.80 9.17
CA SER A 138 -8.91 13.60 10.39
C SER A 138 -9.88 14.76 10.17
N SER A 139 -10.81 14.96 11.10
CA SER A 139 -11.72 16.13 11.13
C SER A 139 -11.06 17.38 11.73
N CYS A 140 -9.87 17.23 12.32
CA CYS A 140 -9.07 18.31 12.88
C CYS A 140 -7.89 18.66 11.94
N PRO A 141 -7.84 19.89 11.38
CA PRO A 141 -6.76 20.30 10.49
C PRO A 141 -5.36 20.24 11.12
N GLN A 142 -5.23 20.60 12.40
CA GLN A 142 -3.95 20.56 13.11
C GLN A 142 -3.44 19.12 13.26
N THR A 143 -4.35 18.19 13.58
CA THR A 143 -4.04 16.76 13.69
C THR A 143 -3.65 16.18 12.33
N ALA A 144 -4.41 16.50 11.27
CA ALA A 144 -4.11 16.09 9.91
C ALA A 144 -2.71 16.54 9.49
N SER A 145 -2.39 17.82 9.65
CA SER A 145 -1.08 18.40 9.33
C SER A 145 0.06 17.73 10.10
N ARG A 146 -0.12 17.48 11.40
CA ARG A 146 0.88 16.81 12.24
C ARG A 146 1.16 15.38 11.75
N LEU A 147 0.11 14.63 11.43
CA LEU A 147 0.25 13.25 10.96
C LEU A 147 0.84 13.18 9.54
N GLN A 148 0.44 14.06 8.63
CA GLN A 148 1.05 14.17 7.30
C GLN A 148 2.57 14.44 7.42
N LYS A 149 2.96 15.37 8.30
CA LYS A 149 4.38 15.59 8.64
C LYS A 149 5.02 14.30 9.17
N PHE A 150 4.39 13.59 10.09
CA PHE A 150 4.91 12.31 10.61
C PHE A 150 5.19 11.30 9.49
N PHE A 151 4.28 11.11 8.53
CA PHE A 151 4.50 10.21 7.39
C PHE A 151 5.65 10.67 6.50
N ILE A 152 5.75 11.97 6.22
CA ILE A 152 6.87 12.56 5.44
C ILE A 152 8.21 12.30 6.15
N HIS A 153 8.31 12.59 7.45
CA HIS A 153 9.53 12.38 8.22
C HIS A 153 9.91 10.90 8.31
N SER A 154 8.92 10.02 8.50
CA SER A 154 9.15 8.58 8.54
C SER A 154 9.67 8.04 7.21
N ARG A 155 9.13 8.49 6.07
CA ARG A 155 9.65 8.14 4.74
C ARG A 155 11.09 8.62 4.55
N ARG A 156 11.41 9.87 4.94
CA ARG A 156 12.80 10.40 4.87
C ARG A 156 13.77 9.58 5.74
N ALA A 157 13.31 9.11 6.90
CA ALA A 157 14.07 8.27 7.80
C ALA A 157 14.05 6.77 7.43
N GLN A 158 13.45 6.39 6.28
CA GLN A 158 13.27 5.00 5.84
C GLN A 158 12.64 4.11 6.93
N ARG A 159 11.67 4.66 7.66
CA ARG A 159 10.88 3.94 8.66
C ARG A 159 9.57 3.46 8.04
N PRO A 160 9.28 2.16 8.07
CA PRO A 160 8.03 1.65 7.50
C PRO A 160 6.85 2.15 8.33
N THR A 161 5.86 2.73 7.65
CA THR A 161 4.63 3.26 8.27
C THR A 161 3.38 2.56 7.80
N ALA A 162 3.51 1.70 6.78
CA ALA A 162 2.44 0.89 6.24
C ALA A 162 2.96 -0.51 5.95
N THR A 163 2.07 -1.49 6.11
CA THR A 163 2.29 -2.88 5.75
C THR A 163 1.20 -3.28 4.77
N TYR A 164 1.61 -3.75 3.60
CA TYR A 164 0.74 -4.24 2.55
C TYR A 164 0.81 -5.75 2.47
N CYS A 165 -0.27 -6.37 2.02
CA CYS A 165 -0.29 -7.77 1.66
C CYS A 165 -0.62 -7.89 0.17
N ALA A 166 0.08 -8.78 -0.52
CA ALA A 166 -0.16 -9.07 -1.93
C ALA A 166 -0.05 -10.57 -2.17
N VAL A 167 -0.85 -11.08 -3.11
CA VAL A 167 -0.68 -12.43 -3.65
C VAL A 167 0.14 -12.33 -4.92
N THR A 168 1.22 -13.09 -5.02
CA THR A 168 2.06 -13.17 -6.23
C THR A 168 1.73 -14.42 -7.02
N ASP A 169 1.70 -14.28 -8.35
CA ASP A 169 1.84 -15.43 -9.27
C ASP A 169 3.31 -15.87 -9.26
N GLY A 170 3.56 -17.11 -8.86
CA GLY A 170 4.88 -17.59 -8.50
C GLY A 170 5.28 -17.32 -7.05
N ILE A 171 6.28 -18.06 -6.59
CA ILE A 171 6.86 -17.95 -5.25
C ILE A 171 8.20 -17.19 -5.37
N PRO A 172 8.41 -16.10 -4.60
CA PRO A 172 9.71 -15.43 -4.57
C PRO A 172 10.85 -16.39 -4.22
N ALA A 173 11.99 -16.26 -4.89
CA ALA A 173 13.14 -17.15 -4.70
C ALA A 173 13.71 -17.11 -3.27
N THR A 174 13.55 -15.99 -2.57
CA THR A 174 13.89 -15.85 -1.14
C THR A 174 12.64 -15.59 -0.32
N SER A 175 12.59 -16.14 0.90
CA SER A 175 11.42 -15.99 1.80
C SER A 175 11.30 -14.59 2.39
N GLU A 176 12.35 -13.80 2.38
CA GLU A 176 12.37 -12.40 2.80
C GLU A 176 13.51 -11.65 2.12
N GLY A 177 13.47 -10.33 2.18
CA GLY A 177 14.55 -9.51 1.65
C GLY A 177 14.16 -8.05 1.41
N LYS A 178 15.01 -7.39 0.64
CA LYS A 178 14.80 -6.00 0.20
C LYS A 178 14.66 -5.97 -1.32
N ILE A 179 13.66 -5.25 -1.81
CA ILE A 179 13.47 -4.94 -3.22
C ILE A 179 13.97 -3.51 -3.41
N GLN A 180 15.09 -3.37 -4.12
CA GLN A 180 15.66 -2.07 -4.46
C GLN A 180 15.68 -1.91 -5.98
N VAL A 181 14.79 -1.05 -6.49
CA VAL A 181 14.59 -0.86 -7.92
C VAL A 181 14.43 0.62 -8.22
N ALA A 182 15.01 1.08 -9.33
CA ALA A 182 14.75 2.42 -9.85
C ALA A 182 13.47 2.40 -10.68
N LEU A 183 12.52 3.27 -10.35
CA LEU A 183 11.21 3.33 -11.00
C LEU A 183 11.00 4.69 -11.67
N LYS A 184 10.34 4.69 -12.82
CA LYS A 184 9.87 5.89 -13.53
C LYS A 184 8.35 5.82 -13.66
N LEU A 185 7.68 6.95 -13.52
CA LEU A 185 6.28 7.08 -13.92
C LEU A 185 6.27 7.54 -15.39
N GLU A 186 5.63 6.77 -16.26
CA GLU A 186 5.44 7.13 -17.66
C GLU A 186 3.96 7.20 -18.00
N HIS A 187 3.58 8.21 -18.78
CA HIS A 187 2.22 8.38 -19.26
C HIS A 187 2.13 7.78 -20.67
N VAL A 188 1.41 6.67 -20.81
CA VAL A 188 1.26 5.93 -22.07
C VAL A 188 -0.22 5.73 -22.34
N ASP A 189 -0.70 6.17 -23.50
CA ASP A 189 -2.09 6.03 -23.95
C ASP A 189 -3.14 6.49 -22.92
N GLY A 190 -2.86 7.58 -22.20
CA GLY A 190 -3.75 8.12 -21.18
C GLY A 190 -3.65 7.43 -19.81
N VAL A 191 -2.73 6.48 -19.64
CA VAL A 191 -2.54 5.70 -18.41
C VAL A 191 -1.16 5.96 -17.81
N ASP A 192 -1.12 6.20 -16.51
CA ASP A 192 0.12 6.31 -15.75
C ASP A 192 0.65 4.91 -15.39
N LEU A 193 1.83 4.57 -15.90
CA LEU A 193 2.51 3.30 -15.67
C LEU A 193 3.79 3.49 -14.87
N VAL A 194 4.02 2.62 -13.89
CA VAL A 194 5.27 2.59 -13.12
C VAL A 194 6.18 1.52 -13.72
N ILE A 195 7.30 1.95 -14.31
CA ILE A 195 8.21 1.10 -15.08
C ILE A 195 9.56 0.99 -14.38
N PRO A 196 10.13 -0.23 -14.25
CA PRO A 196 11.48 -0.41 -13.73
C PRO A 196 12.54 0.02 -14.75
N VAL A 197 13.48 0.86 -14.30
CA VAL A 197 14.62 1.32 -15.11
C VAL A 197 15.87 0.53 -14.71
N LYS A 198 16.40 -0.24 -15.66
CA LYS A 198 17.65 -1.00 -15.48
C LYS A 198 18.84 -0.06 -15.64
N SER A 199 19.81 -0.13 -14.73
CA SER A 199 21.06 0.63 -14.78
C SER A 199 20.86 2.14 -15.07
N PRO A 200 20.08 2.87 -14.24
CA PRO A 200 19.77 4.27 -14.48
C PRO A 200 21.02 5.15 -14.44
N SER A 201 21.14 6.03 -15.44
CA SER A 201 22.15 7.08 -15.55
C SER A 201 21.81 8.30 -14.68
N ARG A 202 22.75 9.25 -14.56
CA ARG A 202 22.46 10.54 -13.89
C ARG A 202 21.35 11.34 -14.56
N LYS A 203 21.24 11.24 -15.90
CA LYS A 203 20.20 11.93 -16.68
C LYS A 203 18.81 11.40 -16.32
N ASP A 204 18.69 10.08 -16.18
CA ASP A 204 17.41 9.44 -15.84
C ASP A 204 16.85 9.93 -14.49
N PHE A 205 17.72 10.14 -13.50
CA PHE A 205 17.30 10.69 -12.21
C PHE A 205 16.83 12.15 -12.30
N GLN A 206 17.37 12.93 -13.25
CA GLN A 206 16.89 14.29 -13.54
C GLN A 206 15.55 14.26 -14.28
N GLU A 207 15.29 13.20 -15.07
CA GLU A 207 14.06 12.96 -15.81
C GLU A 207 12.99 12.19 -15.00
N GLY A 208 13.09 12.23 -13.67
CA GLY A 208 12.04 11.74 -12.77
C GLY A 208 12.16 10.28 -12.34
N VAL A 209 13.24 9.57 -12.68
CA VAL A 209 13.52 8.25 -12.11
C VAL A 209 13.80 8.38 -10.61
N LYS A 210 13.20 7.52 -9.80
CA LYS A 210 13.39 7.50 -8.34
C LYS A 210 13.88 6.13 -7.89
N ARG A 211 14.89 6.11 -7.01
CA ARG A 211 15.29 4.89 -6.32
C ARG A 211 14.22 4.52 -5.30
N THR A 212 13.74 3.29 -5.38
CA THR A 212 12.77 2.76 -4.43
C THR A 212 13.36 1.61 -3.62
N LEU A 213 12.89 1.48 -2.38
CA LEU A 213 13.25 0.46 -1.42
C LEU A 213 12.00 -0.01 -0.68
N SER A 214 11.77 -1.32 -0.73
CA SER A 214 10.72 -2.00 0.02
C SER A 214 11.29 -3.23 0.70
N HIS A 215 10.86 -3.51 1.92
CA HIS A 215 11.09 -4.82 2.55
C HIS A 215 9.95 -5.76 2.19
N PHE A 216 10.26 -7.04 2.04
CA PHE A 216 9.24 -8.07 1.83
C PHE A 216 9.50 -9.32 2.66
N ARG A 217 8.43 -10.05 2.95
CA ARG A 217 8.46 -11.36 3.59
C ARG A 217 7.31 -12.21 3.08
N VAL A 218 7.60 -13.44 2.71
CA VAL A 218 6.62 -14.47 2.38
C VAL A 218 5.97 -14.95 3.67
N VAL A 219 4.64 -14.87 3.74
CA VAL A 219 3.82 -15.22 4.90
C VAL A 219 3.23 -16.61 4.73
N ALA A 220 2.77 -16.93 3.52
CA ALA A 220 2.21 -18.23 3.17
C ALA A 220 2.49 -18.54 1.69
N MET A 221 2.48 -19.82 1.34
CA MET A 221 2.67 -20.30 -0.04
C MET A 221 1.66 -21.41 -0.32
N GLY A 222 1.17 -21.50 -1.55
CA GLY A 222 0.24 -22.53 -1.96
C GLY A 222 -0.15 -22.38 -3.42
N SER A 223 -0.39 -23.51 -4.10
CA SER A 223 -0.87 -23.54 -5.49
C SER A 223 0.00 -22.74 -6.48
N GLY A 224 1.32 -22.70 -6.26
CA GLY A 224 2.26 -21.92 -7.08
C GLY A 224 2.27 -20.42 -6.81
N CYS A 225 1.48 -19.94 -5.85
CA CYS A 225 1.40 -18.54 -5.44
C CYS A 225 2.01 -18.33 -4.05
N ALA A 226 2.29 -17.06 -3.72
CA ALA A 226 2.70 -16.67 -2.37
C ALA A 226 1.89 -15.48 -1.85
N LEU A 227 1.54 -15.51 -0.56
CA LEU A 227 1.09 -14.33 0.18
C LEU A 227 2.34 -13.62 0.72
N VAL A 228 2.53 -12.38 0.30
CA VAL A 228 3.72 -11.57 0.62
C VAL A 228 3.31 -10.33 1.40
N GLN A 229 3.97 -10.12 2.54
CA GLN A 229 3.93 -8.87 3.29
C GLN A 229 4.97 -7.91 2.71
N LEU A 230 4.60 -6.66 2.48
CA LEU A 230 5.40 -5.61 1.87
C LEU A 230 5.42 -4.37 2.74
N GLN A 231 6.60 -3.77 2.94
CA GLN A 231 6.78 -2.53 3.68
C GLN A 231 7.59 -1.53 2.86
N PRO A 232 6.93 -0.63 2.13
CA PRO A 232 7.62 0.40 1.37
C PRO A 232 8.28 1.40 2.32
N LEU A 233 9.58 1.62 2.12
CA LEU A 233 10.35 2.63 2.86
C LEU A 233 10.44 3.95 2.10
N THR A 234 10.27 3.88 0.79
CA THR A 234 10.23 5.00 -0.14
C THR A 234 8.97 4.92 -0.99
N GLY A 235 8.47 6.04 -1.50
CA GLY A 235 7.44 6.05 -2.53
C GLY A 235 7.99 6.58 -3.86
N PRO A 236 7.49 6.12 -5.01
CA PRO A 236 7.55 6.91 -6.23
C PRO A 236 6.65 8.12 -5.98
N GLY A 237 7.24 9.19 -5.43
CA GLY A 237 6.46 10.36 -5.00
C GLY A 237 5.72 11.05 -6.13
#